data_AF-A0A944C862-F1
#
_entry.id   AF-A0A944C862-F1
#
_cell.length_a   1.000
_cell.length_b   1.000
_cell.length_c   1.000
_cell.angle_alpha   90.00
_cell.angle_beta   90.00
_cell.angle_gamma   90.00
#
_symmetry.space_group_name_H-M   'P 1'
#
loop_
_entity.id
_entity.type
_entity.pdbx_description
1 polymer ?
#
loop_
_entity_poly.entity_id
_entity_poly.type
_entity_poly.pdbx_seq_one_letter_code
_entity_poly.pdbx_strand_id
1 'polypeptide(L)'
;FEDLDVPPTLVSFATAVGNVARATSPEFKGAGHELVLIQPACELGSIVPGKKGLLEAFDLVEELIGSAQALAVSTAGYGGLAEALFKMCVGNQLGVALDRNFDVDELFVPAYGSFIVELAENAHVDERIASIAVTRLGATTAEYTIAYPGHVASSGERVGAETIDLAQLQEAWEHGIEDVFPYRAAGEEVQTVSFHAEAPHVFLGGRTPRPRVIIPVFPGNNCEYDSARAFNRAGAQAETLIVNNLTPAAVAESTEKLAQAIRDSQIVMIPGGFSGGDEPDGSAKFITAFFRAPQVTEAVRDLLQSRDGLMLGICNGFQALVKLGLVPFGDIRPMDAGCPTLTFNTIGRHQSRLVRTRVASN
;
A
#
# COMPACT_ATOMS: atom_id res chain seq x y z
N PHE A 1 -12.92 -5.12 34.26
CA PHE A 1 -14.04 -4.19 33.99
C PHE A 1 -15.28 -4.86 34.53
N GLU A 2 -15.88 -4.30 35.58
CA GLU A 2 -16.77 -5.07 36.47
C GLU A 2 -16.07 -6.36 36.90
N ASP A 3 -16.70 -7.52 36.71
CA ASP A 3 -16.19 -8.84 37.09
C ASP A 3 -15.26 -9.49 36.04
N LEU A 4 -14.89 -8.76 34.99
CA LEU A 4 -13.99 -9.28 33.94
C LEU A 4 -12.54 -8.87 34.20
N ASP A 5 -11.68 -9.86 34.42
CA ASP A 5 -10.24 -9.66 34.45
C ASP A 5 -9.67 -9.56 33.04
N VAL A 6 -8.86 -8.52 32.80
CA VAL A 6 -8.09 -8.39 31.55
C VAL A 6 -6.75 -9.09 31.77
N PRO A 7 -6.32 -10.01 30.89
CA PRO A 7 -5.00 -10.61 30.98
C PRO A 7 -3.91 -9.53 31.03
N PRO A 8 -2.84 -9.70 31.84
CA PRO A 8 -1.68 -8.81 31.80
C PRO A 8 -1.19 -8.66 30.36
N THR A 9 -1.36 -7.47 29.78
CA THR A 9 -1.12 -7.22 28.36
C THR A 9 0.08 -6.30 28.21
N LEU A 10 1.13 -6.79 27.55
CA LEU A 10 2.26 -5.98 27.11
C LEU A 10 2.16 -5.78 25.60
N VAL A 11 1.94 -4.55 25.17
CA VAL A 11 2.06 -4.15 23.77
C VAL A 11 3.40 -3.43 23.60
N SER A 12 4.25 -3.95 22.72
CA SER A 12 5.58 -3.40 22.43
C SER A 12 5.68 -2.97 20.98
N PHE A 13 6.31 -1.81 20.75
CA PHE A 13 6.60 -1.29 19.42
C PHE A 13 8.11 -1.08 19.30
N ALA A 14 8.70 -1.63 18.24
CA ALA A 14 10.09 -1.39 17.89
C ALA A 14 10.16 -0.43 16.69
N THR A 15 11.06 0.55 16.75
CA THR A 15 11.31 1.48 15.66
C THR A 15 12.79 1.46 15.29
N ALA A 16 13.05 1.41 13.98
CA ALA A 16 14.40 1.48 13.42
C ALA A 16 14.37 2.26 12.10
N VAL A 17 15.53 2.69 11.64
CA VAL A 17 15.70 3.28 10.31
C VAL A 17 16.45 2.28 9.43
N GLY A 18 16.06 2.19 8.16
CA GLY A 18 16.65 1.27 7.20
C GLY A 18 16.58 1.83 5.79
N ASN A 19 17.33 1.22 4.87
CA ASN A 19 17.23 1.54 3.45
C ASN A 19 15.99 0.84 2.87
N VAL A 20 15.09 1.59 2.24
CA VAL A 20 13.87 1.03 1.62
C VAL A 20 14.18 -0.06 0.57
N ALA A 21 15.35 0.00 -0.07
CA ALA A 21 15.79 -1.03 -1.02
C ALA A 21 16.11 -2.39 -0.36
N ARG A 22 16.25 -2.43 0.97
CA ARG A 22 16.47 -3.64 1.78
C ARG A 22 15.21 -4.09 2.52
N ALA A 23 14.06 -3.47 2.26
CA ALA A 23 12.81 -3.92 2.85
C ALA A 23 12.33 -5.19 2.13
N THR A 24 12.35 -6.33 2.82
CA THR A 24 11.91 -7.62 2.29
C THR A 24 10.50 -7.94 2.79
N SER A 25 9.59 -8.24 1.87
CA SER A 25 8.20 -8.62 2.17
C SER A 25 8.03 -10.13 2.25
N PRO A 26 7.02 -10.65 2.98
CA PRO A 26 6.93 -12.07 3.33
C PRO A 26 6.35 -12.97 2.22
N GLU A 27 5.62 -12.43 1.24
CA GLU A 27 5.02 -13.26 0.19
C GLU A 27 6.09 -13.90 -0.71
N PHE A 28 5.97 -15.18 -1.02
CA PHE A 28 6.92 -15.89 -1.88
C PHE A 28 7.01 -15.25 -3.27
N LYS A 29 8.21 -15.17 -3.86
CA LYS A 29 8.48 -14.41 -5.11
C LYS A 29 8.43 -15.27 -6.36
N GLY A 30 8.70 -16.57 -6.26
CA GLY A 30 8.68 -17.46 -7.42
C GLY A 30 8.63 -18.93 -7.03
N ALA A 31 8.38 -19.80 -8.02
CA ALA A 31 8.36 -21.25 -7.84
C ALA A 31 9.76 -21.85 -8.00
N GLY A 32 10.01 -22.95 -7.29
CA GLY A 32 11.28 -23.69 -7.35
C GLY A 32 12.39 -23.12 -6.47
N HIS A 33 12.10 -22.11 -5.66
CA HIS A 33 13.05 -21.54 -4.72
C HIS A 33 13.15 -22.41 -3.46
N GLU A 34 14.35 -22.52 -2.90
CA GLU A 34 14.59 -23.25 -1.66
C GLU A 34 14.04 -22.47 -0.47
N LEU A 35 13.44 -23.20 0.48
CA LEU A 35 12.96 -22.67 1.74
C LEU A 35 13.80 -23.20 2.89
N VAL A 36 14.31 -22.28 3.70
CA VAL A 36 15.02 -22.61 4.95
C VAL A 36 14.32 -22.00 6.15
N LEU A 37 14.46 -22.69 7.27
CA LEU A 37 13.98 -22.29 8.58
C LEU A 37 15.20 -22.00 9.46
N ILE A 38 15.36 -20.75 9.90
CA ILE A 38 16.41 -20.31 10.80
C ILE A 38 15.81 -20.19 12.20
N GLN A 39 16.26 -21.03 13.13
CA GLN A 39 15.67 -21.18 14.46
C GLN A 39 16.69 -20.93 15.57
N PRO A 40 16.54 -19.91 16.41
CA PRO A 40 17.32 -19.80 17.64
C PRO A 40 16.90 -20.87 18.66
N ALA A 41 17.87 -21.38 19.43
CA ALA A 41 17.53 -22.28 20.52
C ALA A 41 16.75 -21.55 21.63
N CYS A 42 15.68 -22.16 22.13
CA CYS A 42 14.91 -21.65 23.26
C CYS A 42 15.62 -21.87 24.61
N GLU A 43 15.29 -21.02 25.58
CA GLU A 43 15.65 -21.27 26.98
C GLU A 43 15.01 -22.58 27.46
N LEU A 44 15.72 -23.31 28.34
CA LEU A 44 15.30 -24.64 28.78
C LEU A 44 13.89 -24.60 29.41
N GLY A 45 12.96 -25.36 28.84
CA GLY A 45 11.57 -25.43 29.31
C GLY A 45 10.73 -24.20 28.98
N SER A 46 11.17 -23.36 28.04
CA SER A 46 10.52 -22.13 27.63
C SER A 46 10.32 -22.08 26.11
N ILE A 47 9.42 -21.21 25.66
CA ILE A 47 9.23 -20.83 24.26
C ILE A 47 9.98 -19.54 23.89
N VAL A 48 10.74 -19.00 24.85
CA VAL A 48 11.51 -17.77 24.68
C VAL A 48 12.87 -18.13 24.06
N PRO A 49 13.24 -17.55 22.91
CA PRO A 49 14.54 -17.77 22.30
C PRO A 49 15.66 -17.21 23.19
N GLY A 50 16.75 -17.95 23.32
CA GLY A 50 17.94 -17.47 24.03
C GLY A 50 18.50 -16.22 23.34
N LYS A 51 18.82 -15.19 24.12
CA LYS A 51 19.27 -13.88 23.61
C LYS A 51 20.37 -13.96 22.56
N LYS A 52 21.37 -14.81 22.77
CA LYS A 52 22.50 -14.97 21.84
C LYS A 52 22.04 -15.51 20.48
N GLY A 53 21.28 -16.61 20.49
CA GLY A 53 20.75 -17.22 19.27
C GLY A 53 19.81 -16.29 18.52
N LEU A 54 18.97 -15.53 19.24
CA LEU A 54 18.08 -14.57 18.61
C LEU A 54 18.85 -13.47 17.85
N LEU A 55 19.90 -12.91 18.46
CA LEU A 55 20.74 -11.90 17.82
C LEU A 55 21.49 -12.48 16.62
N GLU A 56 22.04 -13.69 16.75
CA GLU A 56 22.72 -14.38 15.64
C GLU A 56 21.76 -14.73 14.48
N ALA A 57 20.50 -15.07 14.77
CA ALA A 57 19.47 -15.27 13.76
C ALA A 57 19.13 -13.96 13.03
N PHE A 58 19.02 -12.84 13.75
CA PHE A 58 18.80 -11.52 13.15
C PHE A 58 19.98 -11.13 12.25
N ASP A 59 21.22 -11.32 12.70
CA ASP A 59 22.41 -11.00 11.94
C ASP A 59 22.48 -11.81 10.63
N LEU A 60 22.20 -13.13 10.69
CA LEU A 60 22.17 -13.99 9.50
C LEU A 60 21.08 -13.56 8.51
N VAL A 61 19.86 -13.27 8.99
CA VAL A 61 18.77 -12.82 8.12
C VAL A 61 19.09 -11.46 7.49
N GLU A 62 19.65 -10.52 8.24
CA GLU A 62 20.08 -9.21 7.72
C GLU A 62 21.21 -9.33 6.70
N GLU A 63 22.14 -10.28 6.86
CA GLU A 63 23.18 -10.60 5.88
C GLU A 63 22.58 -11.13 4.58
N LEU A 64 21.66 -12.09 4.66
CA LEU A 64 20.97 -12.66 3.49
C LEU A 64 20.15 -11.59 2.75
N ILE A 65 19.47 -10.69 3.47
CA ILE A 65 18.76 -9.56 2.87
C ILE A 65 19.74 -8.58 2.23
N GLY A 66 20.82 -8.22 2.93
CA GLY A 66 21.81 -7.25 2.46
C GLY A 66 22.58 -7.72 1.23
N SER A 67 22.75 -9.03 1.07
CA SER A 67 23.39 -9.68 -0.08
C SER A 67 22.41 -10.08 -1.20
N ALA A 68 21.12 -9.75 -1.06
CA ALA A 68 20.04 -10.12 -1.97
C ALA A 68 19.87 -11.66 -2.16
N GLN A 69 20.26 -12.44 -1.15
CA GLN A 69 20.09 -13.90 -1.10
C GLN A 69 18.76 -14.32 -0.47
N ALA A 70 18.11 -13.46 0.31
CA ALA A 70 16.74 -13.66 0.80
C ALA A 70 15.73 -12.92 -0.09
N LEU A 71 14.84 -13.67 -0.75
CA LEU A 71 13.78 -13.14 -1.60
C LEU A 71 12.53 -12.77 -0.81
N ALA A 72 12.15 -13.59 0.17
CA ALA A 72 11.05 -13.35 1.09
C ALA A 72 11.42 -13.84 2.49
N VAL A 73 10.96 -13.14 3.53
CA VAL A 73 11.23 -13.48 4.93
C VAL A 73 9.98 -13.28 5.76
N SER A 74 9.66 -14.25 6.61
CA SER A 74 8.59 -14.14 7.60
C SER A 74 9.03 -14.76 8.93
N THR A 75 8.46 -14.29 10.04
CA THR A 75 8.69 -14.85 11.38
C THR A 75 7.44 -15.58 11.85
N ALA A 76 7.63 -16.66 12.63
CA ALA A 76 6.51 -17.36 13.25
C ALA A 76 5.79 -16.47 14.27
N GLY A 77 4.46 -16.48 14.22
CA GLY A 77 3.57 -15.79 15.14
C GLY A 77 2.84 -16.76 16.08
N TYR A 78 1.67 -16.35 16.57
CA TYR A 78 0.84 -17.18 17.44
C TYR A 78 0.41 -18.50 16.79
N GLY A 79 0.08 -18.51 15.49
CA GLY A 79 -0.27 -19.72 14.74
C GLY A 79 0.91 -20.55 14.25
N GLY A 80 2.11 -20.34 14.81
CA GLY A 80 3.31 -21.11 14.50
C GLY A 80 3.83 -20.89 13.07
N LEU A 81 4.56 -21.88 12.56
CA LEU A 81 5.10 -21.86 11.20
C LEU A 81 4.01 -22.16 10.16
N ALA A 82 2.97 -22.92 10.51
CA ALA A 82 1.85 -23.22 9.63
C ALA A 82 1.14 -21.94 9.16
N GLU A 83 0.79 -21.05 10.10
CA GLU A 83 0.17 -19.76 9.77
C GLU A 83 1.11 -18.87 8.95
N ALA A 84 2.40 -18.84 9.31
CA ALA A 84 3.40 -18.05 8.59
C ALA A 84 3.54 -18.54 7.14
N LEU A 85 3.75 -19.85 6.93
CA LEU A 85 3.82 -20.48 5.60
C LEU A 85 2.58 -20.18 4.77
N PHE A 86 1.40 -20.38 5.35
CA PHE A 86 0.14 -20.07 4.68
C PHE A 86 0.11 -18.61 4.20
N LYS A 87 0.40 -17.63 5.07
CA LYS A 87 0.40 -16.21 4.70
C LYS A 87 1.45 -15.87 3.64
N MET A 88 2.62 -16.51 3.67
CA MET A 88 3.65 -16.32 2.65
C MET A 88 3.19 -16.83 1.27
N CYS A 89 2.33 -17.84 1.22
CA CYS A 89 1.74 -18.36 -0.02
C CYS A 89 0.72 -17.41 -0.66
N VAL A 90 -0.10 -16.72 0.16
CA VAL A 90 -1.29 -15.98 -0.30
C VAL A 90 -0.97 -14.87 -1.30
N GLY A 91 0.06 -14.05 -1.03
CA GLY A 91 0.28 -12.79 -1.75
C GLY A 91 0.47 -12.95 -3.26
N ASN A 92 1.21 -13.99 -3.67
CA ASN A 92 1.49 -14.30 -5.08
C ASN A 92 0.87 -15.64 -5.55
N GLN A 93 0.01 -16.24 -4.72
CA GLN A 93 -0.64 -17.53 -4.98
C GLN A 93 0.34 -18.65 -5.38
N LEU A 94 1.42 -18.77 -4.61
CA LEU A 94 2.40 -19.86 -4.75
C LEU A 94 2.17 -20.90 -3.66
N GLY A 95 2.55 -22.15 -3.91
CA GLY A 95 2.49 -23.22 -2.92
C GLY A 95 3.85 -23.58 -2.34
N VAL A 96 3.87 -24.64 -1.55
CA VAL A 96 5.06 -25.20 -0.91
C VAL A 96 5.04 -26.71 -0.98
N ALA A 97 6.15 -27.29 -1.45
CA ALA A 97 6.46 -28.71 -1.24
C ALA A 97 7.43 -28.83 -0.06
N LEU A 98 6.95 -29.38 1.05
CA LEU A 98 7.75 -29.60 2.26
C LEU A 98 8.79 -30.70 2.04
N ASP A 99 9.94 -30.56 2.67
CA ASP A 99 10.96 -31.60 2.65
C ASP A 99 10.43 -32.88 3.32
N ARG A 100 10.79 -34.04 2.74
CA ARG A 100 10.33 -35.34 3.25
C ARG A 100 10.85 -35.67 4.66
N ASN A 101 11.92 -35.02 5.09
CA ASN A 101 12.54 -35.22 6.38
C ASN A 101 12.12 -34.16 7.40
N PHE A 102 11.29 -33.19 7.00
CA PHE A 102 10.77 -32.18 7.91
C PHE A 102 9.69 -32.79 8.81
N ASP A 103 9.78 -32.53 10.11
CA ASP A 103 8.75 -32.94 11.07
C ASP A 103 7.56 -31.98 10.99
N VAL A 104 6.47 -32.43 10.37
CA VAL A 104 5.29 -31.59 10.12
C VAL A 104 4.58 -31.15 11.40
N ASP A 105 4.75 -31.87 12.51
CA ASP A 105 4.18 -31.47 13.79
C ASP A 105 4.85 -30.18 14.31
N GLU A 106 6.11 -29.91 13.92
CA GLU A 106 6.80 -28.65 14.22
C GLU A 106 6.13 -27.43 13.59
N LEU A 107 5.28 -27.60 12.57
CA LEU A 107 4.56 -26.47 11.98
C LEU A 107 3.59 -25.81 12.97
N PHE A 108 3.10 -26.58 13.94
CA PHE A 108 2.01 -26.20 14.84
C PHE A 108 2.48 -25.89 16.27
N VAL A 109 3.79 -25.90 16.52
CA VAL A 109 4.36 -25.50 17.82
C VAL A 109 4.85 -24.04 17.80
N PRO A 110 4.82 -23.32 18.94
CA PRO A 110 5.37 -21.97 19.02
C PRO A 110 6.86 -21.93 18.68
N ALA A 111 7.23 -21.11 17.71
CA ALA A 111 8.60 -20.99 17.20
C ALA A 111 9.09 -19.52 17.20
N TYR A 112 8.86 -18.78 18.30
CA TYR A 112 9.13 -17.34 18.35
C TYR A 112 10.60 -17.00 18.09
N GLY A 113 10.82 -15.97 17.26
CA GLY A 113 12.16 -15.56 16.84
C GLY A 113 12.76 -16.41 15.71
N SER A 114 12.00 -17.37 15.18
CA SER A 114 12.40 -18.18 14.01
C SER A 114 11.94 -17.54 12.71
N PHE A 115 12.73 -17.73 11.66
CA PHE A 115 12.50 -17.13 10.35
C PHE A 115 12.36 -18.18 9.26
N ILE A 116 11.32 -18.05 8.45
CA ILE A 116 11.19 -18.74 7.18
C ILE A 116 11.76 -17.82 6.11
N VAL A 117 12.72 -18.32 5.35
CA VAL A 117 13.41 -17.57 4.30
C VAL A 117 13.28 -18.29 2.97
N GLU A 118 12.75 -17.59 1.97
CA GLU A 118 12.85 -17.99 0.57
C GLU A 118 14.19 -17.53 0.01
N LEU A 119 14.99 -18.48 -0.47
CA LEU A 119 16.34 -18.21 -0.94
C LEU A 119 16.38 -17.93 -2.45
N ALA A 120 17.25 -17.01 -2.84
CA ALA A 120 17.63 -16.81 -4.23
C ALA A 120 18.40 -18.02 -4.77
N GLU A 121 18.44 -18.16 -6.10
CA GLU A 121 19.20 -19.23 -6.75
C GLU A 121 20.69 -19.16 -6.35
N ASN A 122 21.25 -20.29 -5.89
CA ASN A 122 22.63 -20.40 -5.40
C ASN A 122 22.95 -19.55 -4.15
N ALA A 123 21.94 -19.20 -3.33
CA ALA A 123 22.17 -18.60 -2.03
C ALA A 123 23.08 -19.49 -1.15
N HIS A 124 23.88 -18.85 -0.30
CA HIS A 124 24.71 -19.54 0.68
C HIS A 124 24.25 -19.15 2.08
N VAL A 125 23.94 -20.15 2.90
CA VAL A 125 23.56 -19.96 4.30
C VAL A 125 24.64 -20.57 5.18
N ASP A 126 25.20 -19.82 6.14
CA ASP A 126 26.19 -20.38 7.07
C ASP A 126 25.48 -21.22 8.15
N GLU A 127 25.51 -22.54 7.98
CA GLU A 127 24.90 -23.50 8.90
C GLU A 127 25.75 -23.76 10.16
N ARG A 128 26.94 -23.15 10.30
CA ARG A 128 27.89 -23.47 11.38
C ARG A 128 27.73 -22.59 12.63
N ILE A 129 26.66 -21.80 12.68
CA ILE A 129 26.40 -20.90 13.80
C ILE A 129 25.77 -21.71 14.95
N ALA A 130 26.58 -22.03 15.97
CA ALA A 130 26.22 -23.00 17.00
C ALA A 130 24.97 -22.69 17.83
N SER A 131 24.48 -21.43 17.86
CA SER A 131 23.31 -21.06 18.66
C SER A 131 22.00 -20.89 17.88
N ILE A 132 22.04 -21.24 16.59
CA ILE A 132 20.87 -21.35 15.70
C ILE A 132 20.89 -22.70 14.99
N ALA A 133 19.72 -23.20 14.63
CA ALA A 133 19.53 -24.31 13.70
C ALA A 133 19.09 -23.74 12.35
N VAL A 134 19.65 -24.28 11.28
CA VAL A 134 19.21 -24.01 9.90
C VAL A 134 18.67 -25.31 9.34
N THR A 135 17.37 -25.36 9.11
CA THR A 135 16.66 -26.56 8.65
C THR A 135 16.09 -26.30 7.27
N ARG A 136 16.30 -27.22 6.33
CA ARG A 136 15.62 -27.18 5.05
C ARG A 136 14.14 -27.49 5.24
N LEU A 137 13.29 -26.53 4.92
CA LEU A 137 11.84 -26.65 5.06
C LEU A 137 11.20 -27.27 3.82
N GLY A 138 11.75 -26.98 2.64
CA GLY A 138 11.21 -27.46 1.37
C GLY A 138 11.56 -26.56 0.19
N ALA A 139 10.62 -26.41 -0.74
CA ALA A 139 10.73 -25.48 -1.85
C ALA A 139 9.35 -24.89 -2.22
N THR A 140 9.33 -23.69 -2.78
CA THR A 140 8.12 -23.09 -3.34
C THR A 140 7.66 -23.80 -4.61
N THR A 141 6.36 -23.79 -4.88
CA THR A 141 5.74 -24.44 -6.06
C THR A 141 4.81 -23.49 -6.79
N ALA A 142 4.57 -23.76 -8.08
CA ALA A 142 3.61 -22.99 -8.88
C ALA A 142 2.17 -23.42 -8.57
N GLU A 143 1.98 -24.68 -8.19
CA GLU A 143 0.70 -25.20 -7.70
C GLU A 143 0.36 -24.51 -6.38
N TYR A 144 -0.88 -24.01 -6.25
CA TYR A 144 -1.35 -23.33 -5.04
C TYR A 144 -1.80 -24.33 -3.96
N THR A 145 -0.86 -25.12 -3.48
CA THR A 145 -1.05 -26.14 -2.44
C THR A 145 0.11 -26.16 -1.46
N ILE A 146 -0.13 -26.64 -0.23
CA ILE A 146 0.94 -27.09 0.65
C ILE A 146 0.96 -28.62 0.58
N ALA A 147 2.04 -29.18 0.07
CA ALA A 147 2.20 -30.61 -0.12
C ALA A 147 3.32 -31.16 0.77
N TYR A 148 3.01 -32.17 1.57
CA TYR A 148 3.98 -32.98 2.26
C TYR A 148 4.06 -34.36 1.58
N PRO A 149 5.21 -34.77 1.05
CA PRO A 149 5.32 -36.02 0.28
C PRO A 149 5.16 -37.29 1.12
N GLY A 150 5.08 -37.17 2.46
CA GLY A 150 5.14 -38.30 3.38
C GLY A 150 6.55 -38.89 3.49
N HIS A 151 6.75 -39.75 4.46
CA HIS A 151 7.98 -40.54 4.60
C HIS A 151 7.77 -41.95 4.05
N VAL A 152 8.86 -42.57 3.57
CA VAL A 152 8.83 -43.97 3.14
C VAL A 152 9.07 -44.83 4.37
N ALA A 153 8.04 -45.57 4.80
CA ALA A 153 8.20 -46.54 5.86
C ALA A 153 9.16 -47.66 5.43
N SER A 154 9.71 -48.42 6.38
CA SER A 154 10.59 -49.57 6.10
C SER A 154 9.93 -50.66 5.23
N SER A 155 8.61 -50.62 5.08
CA SER A 155 7.81 -51.47 4.17
C SER A 155 7.82 -51.02 2.70
N GLY A 156 8.35 -49.83 2.39
CA GLY A 156 8.32 -49.23 1.05
C GLY A 156 7.05 -48.44 0.72
N GLU A 157 6.06 -48.42 1.61
CA GLU A 157 4.85 -47.61 1.46
C GLU A 157 5.08 -46.17 1.93
N ARG A 158 4.46 -45.21 1.23
CA ARG A 158 4.43 -43.80 1.66
C ARG A 158 3.38 -43.65 2.76
N VAL A 159 3.82 -43.28 3.96
CA VAL A 159 2.95 -43.01 5.10
C VAL A 159 2.95 -41.51 5.37
N GLY A 160 1.75 -40.95 5.56
CA GLY A 160 1.57 -39.54 5.93
C GLY A 160 1.79 -38.53 4.80
N ALA A 161 1.59 -38.91 3.53
CA ALA A 161 1.56 -37.92 2.45
C ALA A 161 0.26 -37.11 2.53
N GLU A 162 0.37 -35.79 2.52
CA GLU A 162 -0.77 -34.88 2.64
C GLU A 162 -0.65 -33.73 1.65
N THR A 163 -1.79 -33.20 1.20
CA THR A 163 -1.82 -32.02 0.33
C THR A 163 -3.03 -31.19 0.70
N ILE A 164 -2.79 -29.92 1.01
CA ILE A 164 -3.81 -28.94 1.38
C ILE A 164 -4.00 -27.98 0.22
N ASP A 165 -5.25 -27.83 -0.22
CA ASP A 165 -5.65 -26.82 -1.19
C ASP A 165 -5.67 -25.44 -0.51
N LEU A 166 -4.78 -24.55 -0.95
CA LEU A 166 -4.64 -23.22 -0.36
C LEU A 166 -5.79 -22.30 -0.72
N ALA A 167 -6.52 -22.55 -1.82
CA ALA A 167 -7.69 -21.74 -2.18
C ALA A 167 -8.81 -21.91 -1.14
N GLN A 168 -9.05 -23.15 -0.69
CA GLN A 168 -10.03 -23.44 0.36
C GLN A 168 -9.62 -22.85 1.71
N LEU A 169 -8.34 -22.96 2.04
CA LEU A 169 -7.81 -22.39 3.29
C LEU A 169 -7.86 -20.85 3.28
N GLN A 170 -7.54 -20.22 2.14
CA GLN A 170 -7.65 -18.78 1.96
C GLN A 170 -9.09 -18.30 2.12
N GLU A 171 -10.05 -19.00 1.52
CA GLU A 171 -11.47 -18.66 1.68
C GLU A 171 -11.90 -18.71 3.15
N ALA A 172 -11.52 -19.76 3.87
CA ALA A 172 -11.84 -19.88 5.30
C ALA A 172 -11.18 -18.77 6.15
N TRP A 173 -9.95 -18.39 5.83
CA TRP A 173 -9.24 -17.31 6.50
C TRP A 173 -9.86 -15.93 6.24
N GLU A 174 -10.18 -15.63 4.99
CA GLU A 174 -10.75 -14.35 4.56
C GLU A 174 -12.19 -14.14 5.06
N HIS A 175 -12.99 -15.21 5.12
CA HIS A 175 -14.37 -15.17 5.61
C HIS A 175 -14.46 -14.77 7.10
N GLY A 176 -13.43 -15.05 7.91
CA GLY A 176 -13.49 -14.92 9.37
C GLY A 176 -13.85 -13.52 9.89
N ILE A 177 -13.57 -12.46 9.12
CA ILE A 177 -13.91 -11.07 9.50
C ILE A 177 -14.91 -10.42 8.55
N GLU A 178 -15.45 -11.17 7.57
CA GLU A 178 -16.28 -10.61 6.50
C GLU A 178 -17.61 -10.05 7.03
N ASP A 179 -18.19 -10.67 8.05
CA ASP A 179 -19.40 -10.19 8.74
C ASP A 179 -19.21 -8.81 9.41
N VAL A 180 -17.97 -8.48 9.81
CA VAL A 180 -17.63 -7.22 10.49
C VAL A 180 -17.09 -6.19 9.49
N PHE A 181 -16.26 -6.62 8.54
CA PHE A 181 -15.60 -5.78 7.55
C PHE A 181 -15.81 -6.32 6.12
N PRO A 182 -17.05 -6.26 5.58
CA PRO A 182 -17.35 -6.81 4.27
C PRO A 182 -16.50 -6.11 3.21
N TYR A 183 -15.73 -6.87 2.43
CA TYR A 183 -14.85 -6.31 1.40
C TYR A 183 -15.14 -6.84 0.00
N ARG A 184 -15.88 -7.95 -0.09
CA ARG A 184 -16.50 -8.43 -1.32
C ARG A 184 -17.89 -7.81 -1.39
N ALA A 185 -18.26 -7.31 -2.57
CA ALA A 185 -19.60 -6.80 -2.82
C ALA A 185 -20.26 -7.71 -3.86
N ALA A 186 -21.53 -8.04 -3.66
CA ALA A 186 -22.34 -8.65 -4.71
C ALA A 186 -22.46 -7.65 -5.87
N GLY A 187 -22.11 -8.10 -7.08
CA GLY A 187 -22.14 -7.29 -8.29
C GLY A 187 -21.79 -8.13 -9.50
N GLU A 188 -22.08 -7.60 -10.70
CA GLU A 188 -21.68 -8.26 -11.94
C GLU A 188 -20.15 -8.37 -12.01
N GLU A 189 -19.66 -9.51 -12.50
CA GLU A 189 -18.24 -9.64 -12.82
C GLU A 189 -17.86 -8.59 -13.86
N VAL A 190 -17.05 -7.62 -13.45
CA VAL A 190 -16.53 -6.60 -14.35
C VAL A 190 -15.33 -7.22 -15.07
N GLN A 191 -15.39 -7.27 -16.40
CA GLN A 191 -14.24 -7.71 -17.18
C GLN A 191 -13.03 -6.83 -16.88
N THR A 192 -11.94 -7.47 -16.44
CA THR A 192 -10.68 -6.77 -16.22
C THR A 192 -10.12 -6.34 -17.57
N VAL A 193 -10.15 -5.04 -17.83
CA VAL A 193 -9.52 -4.48 -19.03
C VAL A 193 -8.03 -4.34 -18.76
N SER A 194 -7.21 -5.14 -19.44
CA SER A 194 -5.76 -4.98 -19.44
C SER A 194 -5.32 -4.13 -20.64
N PHE A 195 -4.36 -3.22 -20.41
CA PHE A 195 -3.70 -2.47 -21.47
C PHE A 195 -2.20 -2.46 -21.17
N HIS A 196 -1.40 -2.88 -22.14
CA HIS A 196 0.05 -2.82 -22.06
C HIS A 196 0.52 -1.73 -23.03
N ALA A 197 1.00 -0.60 -22.51
CA ALA A 197 1.70 0.37 -23.33
C ALA A 197 3.08 -0.18 -23.69
N GLU A 198 3.44 -0.23 -24.97
CA GLU A 198 4.76 -0.73 -25.42
C GLU A 198 5.92 0.12 -24.88
N ALA A 199 5.69 1.43 -24.68
CA ALA A 199 6.61 2.32 -24.01
C ALA A 199 5.84 3.52 -23.42
N PRO A 200 6.30 4.11 -22.30
CA PRO A 200 5.78 5.40 -21.87
C PRO A 200 6.06 6.45 -22.96
N HIS A 201 5.08 7.31 -23.25
CA HIS A 201 5.35 8.52 -24.03
C HIS A 201 6.30 9.41 -23.24
N VAL A 202 7.58 9.41 -23.62
CA VAL A 202 8.60 10.29 -23.05
C VAL A 202 8.71 11.52 -23.94
N PHE A 203 8.51 12.70 -23.36
CA PHE A 203 8.81 13.96 -24.05
C PHE A 203 10.34 14.07 -24.22
N LEU A 204 10.81 13.97 -25.45
CA LEU A 204 12.24 14.07 -25.82
C LEU A 204 12.64 15.49 -26.28
N GLY A 205 11.78 16.48 -26.08
CA GLY A 205 12.01 17.85 -26.53
C GLY A 205 13.06 18.60 -25.71
N GLY A 206 13.52 19.75 -26.25
CA GLY A 206 14.48 20.63 -25.59
C GLY A 206 13.95 21.28 -24.30
N ARG A 207 14.86 21.92 -23.54
CA ARG A 207 14.55 22.62 -22.29
C ARG A 207 13.27 23.48 -22.41
N THR A 208 12.25 23.09 -21.68
CA THR A 208 11.04 23.89 -21.48
C THR A 208 11.32 25.03 -20.50
N PRO A 209 10.65 26.19 -20.65
CA PRO A 209 10.53 27.17 -19.58
C PRO A 209 10.07 26.47 -18.28
N ARG A 210 10.41 27.00 -17.10
CA ARG A 210 9.92 26.46 -15.82
C ARG A 210 8.53 27.06 -15.54
N PRO A 211 7.41 26.40 -15.88
CA PRO A 211 6.09 26.99 -15.64
C PRO A 211 5.86 27.16 -14.15
N ARG A 212 5.21 28.27 -13.77
CA ARG A 212 4.77 28.50 -12.40
C ARG A 212 3.48 27.73 -12.14
N VAL A 213 3.46 26.99 -11.03
CA VAL A 213 2.31 26.20 -10.57
C VAL A 213 1.87 26.74 -9.22
N ILE A 214 0.65 27.25 -9.13
CA ILE A 214 0.06 27.65 -7.85
C ILE A 214 -0.77 26.52 -7.27
N ILE A 215 -0.50 26.22 -5.99
CA ILE A 215 -1.18 25.18 -5.21
C ILE A 215 -1.89 25.86 -4.02
N PRO A 216 -3.18 26.23 -4.14
CA PRO A 216 -3.92 26.71 -2.97
C PRO A 216 -4.13 25.57 -1.97
N VAL A 217 -3.76 25.82 -0.71
CA VAL A 217 -3.84 24.87 0.39
C VAL A 217 -4.92 25.34 1.35
N PHE A 218 -6.05 24.64 1.35
CA PHE A 218 -7.16 24.91 2.25
C PHE A 218 -6.98 24.09 3.54
N PRO A 219 -7.48 24.57 4.71
CA PRO A 219 -7.49 23.80 5.93
C PRO A 219 -8.15 22.43 5.72
N GLY A 220 -7.41 21.35 6.00
CA GLY A 220 -7.83 19.96 5.76
C GLY A 220 -7.23 19.32 4.50
N ASN A 221 -6.60 20.07 3.60
CA ASN A 221 -5.74 19.48 2.58
C ASN A 221 -4.52 18.81 3.22
N ASN A 222 -4.04 17.72 2.62
CA ASN A 222 -2.96 16.90 3.16
C ASN A 222 -2.09 16.23 2.08
N CYS A 223 -2.10 16.75 0.84
CA CYS A 223 -1.37 16.20 -0.31
C CYS A 223 -0.61 17.27 -1.11
N GLU A 224 -0.51 18.49 -0.57
CA GLU A 224 0.13 19.65 -1.19
C GLU A 224 1.64 19.45 -1.37
N TYR A 225 2.32 18.86 -0.37
CA TYR A 225 3.76 18.59 -0.46
C TYR A 225 4.10 17.56 -1.54
N ASP A 226 3.29 16.49 -1.65
CA ASP A 226 3.48 15.47 -2.69
C ASP A 226 3.21 16.05 -4.09
N SER A 227 2.18 16.89 -4.21
CA SER A 227 1.84 17.60 -5.45
C SER A 227 2.98 18.53 -5.87
N ALA A 228 3.47 19.38 -4.96
CA ALA A 228 4.58 20.28 -5.22
C ALA A 228 5.85 19.52 -5.60
N ARG A 229 6.18 18.44 -4.88
CA ARG A 229 7.32 17.57 -5.19
C ARG A 229 7.22 16.96 -6.58
N ALA A 230 6.03 16.50 -7.00
CA ALA A 230 5.81 15.93 -8.32
C ALA A 230 6.02 16.97 -9.45
N PHE A 231 5.46 18.17 -9.31
CA PHE A 231 5.65 19.26 -10.27
C PHE A 231 7.10 19.73 -10.36
N ASN A 232 7.77 19.91 -9.22
CA ASN A 232 9.18 20.29 -9.17
C ASN A 232 10.09 19.23 -9.83
N ARG A 233 9.80 17.94 -9.61
CA ARG A 233 10.50 16.82 -10.28
C ARG A 233 10.28 16.82 -11.79
N ALA A 234 9.11 17.25 -12.26
CA ALA A 234 8.81 17.43 -13.68
C ALA A 234 9.41 18.73 -14.29
N GLY A 235 10.12 19.54 -13.50
CA GLY A 235 10.80 20.75 -13.95
C GLY A 235 9.99 22.05 -13.84
N ALA A 236 8.77 21.99 -13.28
CA ALA A 236 7.98 23.18 -12.98
C ALA A 236 8.46 23.88 -11.69
N GLN A 237 7.96 25.09 -11.44
CA GLN A 237 8.17 25.81 -10.19
C GLN A 237 6.85 25.85 -9.41
N ALA A 238 6.70 24.93 -8.46
CA ALA A 238 5.51 24.87 -7.62
C ALA A 238 5.61 25.78 -6.39
N GLU A 239 4.56 26.55 -6.15
CA GLU A 239 4.38 27.41 -4.98
C GLU A 239 3.06 27.07 -4.29
N THR A 240 3.12 26.86 -2.97
CA THR A 240 1.93 26.64 -2.13
C THR A 240 1.44 27.96 -1.54
N LEU A 241 0.13 28.22 -1.65
CA LEU A 241 -0.52 29.35 -1.00
C LEU A 241 -1.49 28.85 0.07
N ILE A 242 -1.14 29.08 1.33
CA ILE A 242 -1.99 28.72 2.47
C ILE A 242 -3.18 29.68 2.52
N VAL A 243 -4.39 29.13 2.44
CA VAL A 243 -5.65 29.88 2.59
C VAL A 243 -5.94 30.08 4.06
N ASN A 244 -5.89 31.33 4.52
CA ASN A 244 -6.27 31.70 5.89
C ASN A 244 -7.76 32.03 5.93
N ASN A 245 -8.51 31.28 6.74
CA ASN A 245 -9.96 31.43 6.89
C ASN A 245 -10.40 31.76 8.32
N LEU A 246 -9.48 32.20 9.18
CA LEU A 246 -9.77 32.47 10.60
C LEU A 246 -10.68 33.69 10.82
N THR A 247 -10.66 34.67 9.90
CA THR A 247 -11.49 35.87 9.98
C THR A 247 -12.02 36.25 8.59
N PRO A 248 -13.13 37.00 8.49
CA PRO A 248 -13.63 37.50 7.21
C PRO A 248 -12.59 38.32 6.43
N ALA A 249 -11.78 39.12 7.13
CA ALA A 249 -10.69 39.89 6.52
C ALA A 249 -9.60 38.97 5.94
N ALA A 250 -9.21 37.92 6.67
CA ALA A 250 -8.24 36.94 6.20
C ALA A 250 -8.73 36.14 4.99
N VAL A 251 -10.04 35.84 4.94
CA VAL A 251 -10.69 35.20 3.78
C VAL A 251 -10.59 36.11 2.55
N ALA A 252 -10.92 37.40 2.69
CA ALA A 252 -10.81 38.37 1.61
C ALA A 252 -9.37 38.52 1.11
N GLU A 253 -8.41 38.65 2.03
CA GLU A 253 -6.97 38.73 1.71
C GLU A 253 -6.48 37.46 1.00
N SER A 254 -6.87 36.28 1.47
CA SER A 254 -6.51 35.00 0.84
C SER A 254 -7.11 34.87 -0.56
N THR A 255 -8.33 35.39 -0.77
CA THR A 255 -9.01 35.41 -2.08
C THR A 255 -8.25 36.29 -3.07
N GLU A 256 -7.85 37.49 -2.64
CA GLU A 256 -7.08 38.42 -3.47
C GLU A 256 -5.70 37.84 -3.84
N LYS A 257 -4.99 37.30 -2.84
CA LYS A 257 -3.69 36.61 -3.03
C LYS A 257 -3.81 35.44 -4.00
N LEU A 258 -4.85 34.62 -3.88
CA LEU A 258 -5.08 33.50 -4.77
C LEU A 258 -5.34 33.98 -6.21
N ALA A 259 -6.22 34.97 -6.40
CA ALA A 259 -6.49 35.50 -7.72
C ALA A 259 -5.22 36.07 -8.38
N GLN A 260 -4.37 36.74 -7.61
CA GLN A 260 -3.09 37.25 -8.10
C GLN A 260 -2.12 36.12 -8.47
N ALA A 261 -1.96 35.13 -7.58
CA ALA A 261 -1.09 33.99 -7.84
C ALA A 261 -1.53 33.17 -9.07
N ILE A 262 -2.83 33.07 -9.34
CA ILE A 262 -3.38 32.46 -10.56
C ILE A 262 -2.99 33.28 -11.81
N ARG A 263 -3.10 34.62 -11.76
CA ARG A 263 -2.67 35.50 -12.86
C ARG A 263 -1.17 35.38 -13.15
N ASP A 264 -0.38 35.14 -12.12
CA ASP A 264 1.06 34.93 -12.26
C ASP A 264 1.41 33.51 -12.74
N SER A 265 0.57 32.52 -12.50
CA SER A 265 0.88 31.12 -12.82
C SER A 265 0.45 30.69 -14.22
N GLN A 266 1.08 29.62 -14.72
CA GLN A 266 0.65 28.91 -15.94
C GLN A 266 -0.22 27.70 -15.59
N ILE A 267 -0.15 27.21 -14.35
CA ILE A 267 -0.86 26.02 -13.90
C ILE A 267 -1.47 26.28 -12.53
N VAL A 268 -2.73 25.88 -12.35
CA VAL A 268 -3.38 25.76 -11.03
C VAL A 268 -3.51 24.28 -10.67
N MET A 269 -2.97 23.88 -9.53
CA MET A 269 -3.10 22.51 -9.02
C MET A 269 -3.84 22.52 -7.69
N ILE A 270 -5.01 21.89 -7.63
CA ILE A 270 -5.76 21.72 -6.39
C ILE A 270 -5.43 20.33 -5.79
N PRO A 271 -4.84 20.28 -4.59
CA PRO A 271 -4.40 19.04 -3.97
C PRO A 271 -5.57 18.22 -3.38
N GLY A 272 -5.28 16.99 -3.00
CA GLY A 272 -6.18 16.11 -2.26
C GLY A 272 -6.32 16.48 -0.77
N GLY A 273 -7.16 15.72 -0.06
CA GLY A 273 -7.40 15.84 1.37
C GLY A 273 -8.88 15.97 1.72
N PHE A 274 -9.18 16.65 2.82
CA PHE A 274 -10.51 16.80 3.40
C PHE A 274 -10.77 18.27 3.71
N SER A 275 -10.78 19.14 2.69
CA SER A 275 -10.93 20.59 2.90
C SER A 275 -12.19 20.90 3.72
N GLY A 276 -12.05 21.61 4.84
CA GLY A 276 -13.16 21.90 5.74
C GLY A 276 -13.77 20.66 6.43
N GLY A 277 -13.01 19.55 6.53
CA GLY A 277 -13.50 18.29 7.08
C GLY A 277 -14.54 17.59 6.19
N ASP A 278 -14.68 18.03 4.93
CA ASP A 278 -15.78 17.66 4.03
C ASP A 278 -17.19 17.99 4.58
N GLU A 279 -17.29 18.90 5.56
CA GLU A 279 -18.54 19.39 6.15
C GLU A 279 -18.93 20.79 5.64
N PRO A 280 -20.20 21.22 5.76
CA PRO A 280 -21.38 20.46 6.19
C PRO A 280 -22.12 19.71 5.05
N ASP A 281 -21.88 20.05 3.76
CA ASP A 281 -22.58 19.43 2.61
C ASP A 281 -21.61 18.72 1.64
N GLY A 282 -20.63 18.01 2.19
CA GLY A 282 -19.76 17.11 1.43
C GLY A 282 -18.52 17.76 0.82
N SER A 283 -17.70 16.90 0.23
CA SER A 283 -16.30 17.19 -0.08
C SER A 283 -16.07 18.38 -1.01
N ALA A 284 -14.97 19.08 -0.81
CA ALA A 284 -14.50 20.22 -1.62
C ALA A 284 -15.36 21.50 -1.59
N LYS A 285 -16.40 21.59 -0.74
CA LYS A 285 -17.29 22.77 -0.65
C LYS A 285 -16.51 24.05 -0.32
N PHE A 286 -15.50 23.96 0.54
CA PHE A 286 -14.72 25.12 0.92
C PHE A 286 -13.89 25.67 -0.27
N ILE A 287 -13.33 24.76 -1.06
CA ILE A 287 -12.61 25.07 -2.30
C ILE A 287 -13.56 25.75 -3.29
N THR A 288 -14.74 25.16 -3.53
CA THR A 288 -15.70 25.69 -4.52
C THR A 288 -16.17 27.10 -4.15
N ALA A 289 -16.37 27.39 -2.87
CA ALA A 289 -16.74 28.73 -2.41
C ALA A 289 -15.69 29.79 -2.75
N PHE A 290 -14.41 29.51 -2.52
CA PHE A 290 -13.31 30.42 -2.87
C PHE A 290 -13.19 30.63 -4.37
N PHE A 291 -13.31 29.56 -5.17
CA PHE A 291 -13.21 29.65 -6.62
C PHE A 291 -14.41 30.38 -7.26
N ARG A 292 -15.56 30.42 -6.59
CA ARG A 292 -16.74 31.23 -6.98
C ARG A 292 -16.65 32.71 -6.58
N ALA A 293 -15.61 33.13 -5.86
CA ALA A 293 -15.36 34.55 -5.66
C ALA A 293 -15.07 35.20 -7.03
N PRO A 294 -15.73 36.32 -7.41
CA PRO A 294 -15.63 36.87 -8.77
C PRO A 294 -14.19 37.05 -9.27
N GLN A 295 -13.30 37.54 -8.42
CA GLN A 295 -11.89 37.77 -8.79
C GLN A 295 -11.11 36.47 -9.07
N VAL A 296 -11.41 35.39 -8.35
CA VAL A 296 -10.79 34.08 -8.56
C VAL A 296 -11.40 33.42 -9.80
N THR A 297 -12.72 33.55 -9.99
CA THR A 297 -13.42 33.04 -11.17
C THR A 297 -12.85 33.64 -12.46
N GLU A 298 -12.71 34.97 -12.52
CA GLU A 298 -12.15 35.65 -13.69
C GLU A 298 -10.66 35.33 -13.89
N ALA A 299 -9.88 35.16 -12.82
CA ALA A 299 -8.49 34.72 -12.94
C ALA A 299 -8.36 33.30 -13.53
N VAL A 300 -9.27 32.38 -13.17
CA VAL A 300 -9.32 31.02 -13.74
C VAL A 300 -9.80 31.04 -15.19
N ARG A 301 -10.82 31.84 -15.51
CA ARG A 301 -11.28 32.00 -16.90
C ARG A 301 -10.18 32.54 -17.79
N ASP A 302 -9.51 33.61 -17.36
CA ASP A 302 -8.37 34.17 -18.08
C ASP A 302 -7.24 33.13 -18.26
N LEU A 303 -6.91 32.38 -17.21
CA LEU A 303 -5.93 31.29 -17.28
C LEU A 303 -6.30 30.28 -18.38
N LEU A 304 -7.50 29.73 -18.34
CA LEU A 304 -7.91 28.60 -19.20
C LEU A 304 -8.32 29.02 -20.61
N GLN A 305 -8.91 30.21 -20.78
CA GLN A 305 -9.55 30.62 -22.03
C GLN A 305 -8.74 31.66 -22.80
N SER A 306 -7.88 32.43 -22.12
CA SER A 306 -7.10 33.51 -22.74
C SER A 306 -5.59 33.23 -22.78
N ARG A 307 -5.07 32.48 -21.80
CA ARG A 307 -3.61 32.29 -21.61
C ARG A 307 -3.09 30.89 -21.90
N ASP A 308 -3.94 29.98 -22.38
CA ASP A 308 -3.58 28.57 -22.63
C ASP A 308 -2.98 27.87 -21.39
N GLY A 309 -3.45 28.28 -20.21
CA GLY A 309 -3.03 27.74 -18.93
C GLY A 309 -3.72 26.41 -18.61
N LEU A 310 -3.15 25.67 -17.66
CA LEU A 310 -3.63 24.35 -17.27
C LEU A 310 -4.22 24.36 -15.86
N MET A 311 -5.17 23.47 -15.61
CA MET A 311 -5.70 23.24 -14.28
C MET A 311 -5.81 21.75 -14.00
N LEU A 312 -5.32 21.33 -12.83
CA LEU A 312 -5.34 19.95 -12.36
C LEU A 312 -5.99 19.91 -10.96
N GLY A 313 -6.76 18.87 -10.71
CA GLY A 313 -7.33 18.59 -9.40
C GLY A 313 -7.25 17.09 -9.11
N ILE A 314 -6.74 16.71 -7.94
CA ILE A 314 -6.60 15.31 -7.53
C ILE A 314 -7.43 15.07 -6.26
N CYS A 315 -8.19 13.97 -6.22
CA CYS A 315 -9.05 13.60 -5.09
C CYS A 315 -10.02 14.76 -4.74
N ASN A 316 -9.80 15.46 -3.62
CA ASN A 316 -10.56 16.63 -3.21
C ASN A 316 -10.52 17.76 -4.25
N GLY A 317 -9.39 17.95 -4.91
CA GLY A 317 -9.28 18.88 -6.04
C GLY A 317 -10.14 18.47 -7.23
N PHE A 318 -10.20 17.17 -7.56
CA PHE A 318 -11.05 16.70 -8.67
C PHE A 318 -12.54 16.90 -8.35
N GLN A 319 -12.95 16.63 -7.11
CA GLN A 319 -14.30 16.92 -6.62
C GLN A 319 -14.63 18.42 -6.78
N ALA A 320 -13.67 19.31 -6.48
CA ALA A 320 -13.84 20.75 -6.69
C ALA A 320 -14.05 21.09 -8.17
N LEU A 321 -13.22 20.53 -9.07
CA LEU A 321 -13.34 20.76 -10.52
C LEU A 321 -14.71 20.37 -11.06
N VAL A 322 -15.23 19.21 -10.64
CA VAL A 322 -16.57 18.74 -11.03
C VAL A 322 -17.65 19.67 -10.48
N LYS A 323 -17.60 20.02 -9.18
CA LYS A 323 -18.58 20.90 -8.52
C LYS A 323 -18.55 22.37 -8.99
N LEU A 324 -17.45 22.80 -9.59
CA LEU A 324 -17.33 24.11 -10.24
C LEU A 324 -17.90 24.11 -11.67
N GLY A 325 -18.04 22.93 -12.29
CA GLY A 325 -18.41 22.78 -13.70
C GLY A 325 -17.21 22.78 -14.65
N LEU A 326 -15.98 22.94 -14.15
CA LEU A 326 -14.76 22.88 -14.96
C LEU A 326 -14.62 21.52 -15.65
N VAL A 327 -15.07 20.45 -15.00
CA VAL A 327 -15.25 19.14 -15.63
C VAL A 327 -16.74 18.79 -15.62
N PRO A 328 -17.38 18.51 -16.77
CA PRO A 328 -16.80 18.44 -18.12
C PRO A 328 -16.89 19.75 -18.94
N PHE A 329 -17.39 20.86 -18.37
CA PHE A 329 -17.80 22.01 -19.19
C PHE A 329 -16.71 23.05 -19.49
N GLY A 330 -15.56 22.98 -18.82
CA GLY A 330 -14.43 23.90 -19.05
C GLY A 330 -14.65 25.33 -18.52
N ASP A 331 -15.72 25.60 -17.77
CA ASP A 331 -15.99 26.90 -17.16
C ASP A 331 -16.56 26.76 -15.74
N ILE A 332 -16.31 27.77 -14.90
CA ILE A 332 -16.94 27.88 -13.58
C ILE A 332 -18.38 28.38 -13.78
N ARG A 333 -19.36 27.53 -13.47
CA ARG A 333 -20.78 27.81 -13.73
C ARG A 333 -21.70 27.37 -12.58
N PRO A 334 -22.95 27.84 -12.54
CA PRO A 334 -23.99 27.22 -11.69
C PRO A 334 -24.19 25.76 -12.08
N MET A 335 -24.37 24.91 -11.06
CA MET A 335 -24.64 23.47 -11.22
C MET A 335 -26.14 23.22 -11.10
N ASP A 336 -26.65 22.25 -11.85
CA ASP A 336 -28.04 21.79 -11.80
C ASP A 336 -28.13 20.27 -11.58
N ALA A 337 -29.34 19.74 -11.49
CA ALA A 337 -29.59 18.33 -11.21
C ALA A 337 -29.12 17.38 -12.33
N GLY A 338 -28.83 17.88 -13.53
CA GLY A 338 -28.30 17.09 -14.64
C GLY A 338 -26.78 16.99 -14.65
N CYS A 339 -26.09 17.74 -13.79
CA CYS A 339 -24.64 17.76 -13.75
C CYS A 339 -24.06 16.56 -12.97
N PRO A 340 -22.93 15.98 -13.40
CA PRO A 340 -22.27 14.93 -12.64
C PRO A 340 -21.72 15.47 -11.32
N THR A 341 -21.63 14.60 -10.32
CA THR A 341 -20.95 14.87 -9.05
C THR A 341 -20.33 13.59 -8.51
N LEU A 342 -19.34 13.73 -7.64
CA LEU A 342 -18.84 12.63 -6.83
C LEU A 342 -19.56 12.66 -5.48
N THR A 343 -20.08 11.50 -5.08
CA THR A 343 -20.81 11.28 -3.83
C THR A 343 -20.19 10.12 -3.05
N PHE A 344 -20.85 9.72 -1.96
CA PHE A 344 -20.44 8.60 -1.11
C PHE A 344 -20.19 7.34 -1.94
N ASN A 345 -19.15 6.58 -1.56
CA ASN A 345 -18.93 5.25 -2.12
C ASN A 345 -20.15 4.36 -1.82
N THR A 346 -20.54 3.51 -2.76
CA THR A 346 -21.68 2.58 -2.60
C THR A 346 -21.53 1.66 -1.39
N ILE A 347 -20.29 1.31 -1.01
CA ILE A 347 -19.98 0.50 0.18
C ILE A 347 -20.15 1.26 1.51
N GLY A 348 -20.46 2.57 1.48
CA GLY A 348 -20.71 3.37 2.68
C GLY A 348 -19.46 3.65 3.54
N ARG A 349 -18.25 3.42 3.03
CA ARG A 349 -17.00 3.62 3.76
C ARG A 349 -15.87 4.17 2.89
N HIS A 350 -14.85 4.73 3.54
CA HIS A 350 -13.59 5.12 2.89
C HIS A 350 -12.87 3.90 2.30
N GLN A 351 -12.12 4.11 1.22
CA GLN A 351 -11.36 3.07 0.52
C GLN A 351 -9.94 3.56 0.26
N SER A 352 -8.97 2.99 1.00
CA SER A 352 -7.55 3.16 0.76
C SER A 352 -7.03 1.89 0.09
N ARG A 353 -6.75 1.97 -1.22
CA ARG A 353 -6.42 0.80 -2.05
C ARG A 353 -5.48 1.16 -3.19
N LEU A 354 -4.63 0.21 -3.56
CA LEU A 354 -3.93 0.24 -4.84
C LEU A 354 -4.89 -0.26 -5.93
N VAL A 355 -5.15 0.59 -6.94
CA VAL A 355 -6.05 0.27 -8.05
C VAL A 355 -5.28 0.28 -9.36
N ARG A 356 -5.57 -0.71 -10.21
CA ARG A 356 -5.12 -0.71 -11.60
C ARG A 356 -6.09 0.13 -12.42
N THR A 357 -5.58 1.20 -13.03
CA THR A 357 -6.36 2.09 -13.90
C THR A 357 -5.84 2.03 -15.33
N ARG A 358 -6.72 2.31 -16.30
CA ARG A 358 -6.38 2.46 -17.71
C ARG A 358 -6.62 3.91 -18.12
N VAL A 359 -5.69 4.49 -18.86
CA VAL A 359 -5.89 5.78 -19.53
C VAL A 359 -6.65 5.52 -20.83
N ALA A 360 -7.77 6.21 -21.02
CA ALA A 360 -8.56 6.16 -22.25
C ALA A 360 -8.81 7.59 -22.75
N SER A 361 -8.80 7.77 -24.07
CA SER A 361 -9.32 8.96 -24.73
C SER A 361 -10.75 8.70 -25.22
N ASN A 362 -11.62 9.69 -25.10
CA ASN A 362 -12.96 9.65 -25.68
C ASN A 362 -12.92 9.85 -27.19
#